data_AF-A0A529A953-F1
#
_entry.id   AF-A0A529A953-F1
#
_cell.length_a   1.000
_cell.length_b   1.000
_cell.length_c   1.000
_cell.angle_alpha   90.00
_cell.angle_beta   90.00
_cell.angle_gamma   90.00
#
_symmetry.space_group_name_H-M   'P 1'
#
loop_
_entity.id
_entity.type
_entity.pdbx_description
1 polymer ?
#
loop_
_entity_poly.entity_id
_entity_poly.type
_entity_poly.pdbx_seq_one_letter_code
_entity_poly.pdbx_strand_id
1 'polypeptide(L)'
;MVPWHRLNGQTWWTLGVICLASFLVMGHAAFAANTKKSAPDLGPTMRFVVVRSSAPGCEPICPEWISAEGSIEAGTPALFKRTLKALGGRKLPVVVDSPGGNVEAAL
;
A
#
# COMPACT_ATOMS: atom_id res chain seq x y z
N MET A 1 60.55 53.10 -8.40
CA MET A 1 59.32 52.56 -9.04
C MET A 1 59.49 51.05 -9.16
N VAL A 2 58.85 50.28 -8.27
CA VAL A 2 58.80 48.82 -8.32
C VAL A 2 57.32 48.42 -8.19
N PRO A 3 56.80 47.46 -8.98
CA PRO A 3 55.38 47.32 -9.26
C PRO A 3 54.74 46.32 -8.28
N TRP A 4 54.07 46.83 -7.24
CA TRP A 4 53.52 46.02 -6.15
C TRP A 4 52.07 45.52 -6.36
N HIS A 5 51.45 45.82 -7.50
CA HIS A 5 49.99 45.64 -7.67
C HIS A 5 49.52 44.29 -8.26
N ARG A 6 50.41 43.35 -8.62
CA ARG A 6 50.00 42.11 -9.33
C ARG A 6 49.75 40.87 -8.45
N LEU A 7 50.08 40.90 -7.15
CA LEU A 7 49.94 39.72 -6.28
C LEU A 7 48.56 39.57 -5.61
N ASN A 8 47.76 40.65 -5.58
CA ASN A 8 46.50 40.67 -4.84
C ASN A 8 45.30 40.08 -5.61
N GLY A 9 45.38 39.99 -6.95
CA GLY A 9 44.30 39.45 -7.77
C GLY A 9 44.27 37.92 -7.83
N GLN A 10 45.46 37.29 -7.83
CA GLN A 10 45.62 35.84 -7.95
C GLN A 10 45.09 35.11 -6.71
N THR A 11 45.40 35.64 -5.52
CA THR A 11 44.95 35.10 -4.22
C THR A 11 43.45 35.26 -4.01
N TRP A 12 42.86 36.34 -4.53
CA TRP A 12 41.41 36.55 -4.43
C TRP A 12 40.64 35.61 -5.37
N TRP A 13 41.19 35.32 -6.54
CA TRP A 13 40.62 34.39 -7.50
C TRP A 13 40.70 32.93 -7.02
N THR A 14 41.82 32.53 -6.41
CA THR A 14 41.96 31.17 -5.87
C THR A 14 41.06 30.92 -4.67
N LEU A 15 40.90 31.89 -3.76
CA LEU A 15 39.95 31.81 -2.65
C LEU A 15 38.48 31.71 -3.13
N GLY A 16 38.12 32.45 -4.18
CA GLY A 16 36.78 32.39 -4.78
C GLY A 16 36.45 31.02 -5.38
N VAL A 17 37.40 30.42 -6.10
CA VAL A 17 37.23 29.07 -6.71
C VAL A 17 37.14 27.98 -5.64
N ILE A 18 37.91 28.07 -4.55
CA ILE A 18 37.86 27.11 -3.44
C ILE A 18 36.50 27.16 -2.72
N CYS A 19 35.95 28.36 -2.47
CA CYS A 19 34.61 28.50 -1.89
C CYS A 19 33.52 27.91 -2.79
N LEU A 20 33.57 28.16 -4.10
CA LEU A 20 32.60 27.62 -5.07
C LEU A 20 32.66 26.09 -5.16
N ALA A 21 33.86 25.49 -5.12
CA ALA A 21 34.02 24.04 -5.09
C ALA A 21 33.52 23.41 -3.77
N SER A 22 33.61 24.13 -2.65
CA SER A 22 33.16 23.66 -1.34
C SER A 22 31.63 23.57 -1.22
N PHE A 23 30.88 24.41 -1.92
CA PHE A 23 29.41 24.35 -1.95
C PHE A 23 28.85 23.16 -2.74
N LEU A 24 29.62 22.59 -3.68
CA LEU A 24 29.17 21.46 -4.51
C LEU A 24 29.19 20.10 -3.78
N VAL A 25 29.88 19.98 -2.64
CA VAL A 25 30.01 18.70 -1.89
C VAL A 25 28.87 18.47 -0.89
N MET A 26 28.14 19.51 -0.46
CA MET A 26 27.14 19.40 0.62
C MET A 26 25.72 18.98 0.14
N GLY A 27 25.50 18.79 -1.16
CA GLY A 27 24.16 18.60 -1.74
C GLY A 27 23.57 17.18 -1.74
N HIS A 28 24.22 16.17 -1.16
CA HIS A 28 23.89 14.75 -1.42
C HIS A 28 23.09 14.00 -0.34
N ALA A 29 22.52 14.66 0.67
CA ALA A 29 21.71 13.97 1.68
C ALA A 29 20.30 14.54 1.80
N ALA A 30 19.57 14.60 0.67
CA ALA A 30 18.12 14.62 0.72
C ALA A 30 17.66 13.24 1.19
N PHE A 31 17.38 13.13 2.50
CA PHE A 31 16.77 11.97 3.13
C PHE A 31 15.58 11.50 2.29
N ALA A 32 15.68 10.29 1.73
CA ALA A 32 14.52 9.56 1.24
C ALA A 32 13.65 9.20 2.46
N ALA A 33 12.77 10.10 2.87
CA ALA A 33 11.73 9.82 3.84
C ALA A 33 10.76 8.84 3.17
N ASN A 34 11.05 7.55 3.30
CA ASN A 34 10.17 6.48 2.86
C ASN A 34 9.00 6.43 3.84
N THR A 35 8.04 7.33 3.67
CA THR A 35 6.77 7.27 4.38
C THR A 35 6.07 6.01 3.89
N LYS A 36 6.29 4.90 4.60
CA LYS A 36 5.34 3.79 4.59
C LYS A 36 4.01 4.39 5.04
N LYS A 37 3.19 4.81 4.08
CA LYS A 37 1.79 5.15 4.33
C LYS A 37 1.18 3.84 4.80
N SER A 38 1.03 3.69 6.12
CA SER A 38 0.30 2.58 6.70
C SER A 38 -1.01 2.48 5.94
N ALA A 39 -1.27 1.31 5.34
CA ALA A 39 -2.56 1.07 4.70
C ALA A 39 -3.65 1.40 5.73
N PRO A 40 -4.78 1.98 5.30
CA PRO A 40 -5.90 2.22 6.19
C PRO A 40 -6.24 0.91 6.91
N ASP A 41 -6.37 0.96 8.24
CA ASP A 41 -6.91 -0.16 9.00
C ASP A 41 -8.40 -0.25 8.69
N LEU A 42 -8.73 -1.12 7.73
CA LEU A 42 -10.10 -1.37 7.28
C LEU A 42 -10.79 -2.44 8.14
N GLY A 43 -10.21 -2.78 9.28
CA GLY A 43 -10.71 -3.85 10.15
C GLY A 43 -10.26 -5.24 9.69
N PRO A 44 -10.95 -6.30 10.16
CA PRO A 44 -10.47 -7.67 10.00
C PRO A 44 -10.40 -8.10 8.53
N THR A 45 -9.40 -8.92 8.21
CA THR A 45 -9.24 -9.57 6.90
C THR A 45 -10.51 -10.33 6.51
N MET A 46 -10.88 -10.26 5.22
CA MET A 46 -12.08 -10.93 4.71
C MET A 46 -12.09 -12.44 4.98
N ARG A 47 -13.21 -12.94 5.50
CA ARG A 47 -13.51 -14.38 5.64
C ARG A 47 -14.68 -14.77 4.76
N PHE A 48 -14.73 -16.06 4.41
CA PHE A 48 -15.87 -16.66 3.73
C PHE A 48 -16.46 -17.80 4.56
N VAL A 49 -17.76 -17.78 4.79
CA VAL A 49 -18.49 -18.84 5.50
C VAL A 49 -19.79 -19.17 4.77
N VAL A 50 -20.19 -20.44 4.79
CA VAL A 50 -21.50 -20.85 4.29
C VAL A 50 -22.50 -20.68 5.43
N VAL A 51 -23.52 -19.85 5.19
CA VAL A 51 -24.60 -19.57 6.13
C VAL A 51 -25.87 -20.22 5.63
N ARG A 52 -26.68 -20.76 6.55
CA ARG A 52 -28.05 -21.20 6.33
C ARG A 52 -28.97 -20.27 7.12
N SER A 53 -30.06 -19.81 6.50
CA SER A 53 -31.05 -19.00 7.22
C SER A 53 -31.65 -19.76 8.39
N SER A 54 -31.83 -19.05 9.50
CA SER A 54 -32.59 -19.48 10.67
C SER A 54 -33.91 -18.73 10.82
N ALA A 55 -34.39 -18.09 9.74
CA ALA A 55 -35.64 -17.34 9.75
C ALA A 55 -36.83 -18.27 10.09
N PRO A 56 -37.77 -17.84 10.97
CA PRO A 56 -38.95 -18.63 11.30
C PRO A 56 -39.74 -19.03 10.05
N GLY A 57 -40.03 -20.32 9.89
CA GLY A 57 -40.81 -20.85 8.77
C GLY A 57 -40.03 -21.17 7.49
N CYS A 58 -38.69 -21.14 7.50
CA CYS A 58 -37.91 -21.53 6.31
C CYS A 58 -37.76 -23.05 6.10
N GLU A 59 -38.02 -23.86 7.12
CA GLU A 59 -38.00 -25.32 7.00
C GLU A 59 -39.09 -25.85 6.05
N PRO A 60 -38.80 -26.87 5.22
CA PRO A 60 -37.59 -27.70 5.25
C PRO A 60 -36.41 -27.18 4.40
N ILE A 61 -36.62 -26.14 3.58
CA ILE A 61 -35.64 -25.66 2.59
C ILE A 61 -35.24 -24.22 2.92
N CYS A 62 -34.42 -24.07 3.95
CA CYS A 62 -33.87 -22.76 4.29
C CYS A 62 -32.81 -22.32 3.27
N PRO A 63 -32.81 -21.05 2.84
CA PRO A 63 -31.82 -20.56 1.91
C PRO A 63 -30.42 -20.61 2.52
N GLU A 64 -29.45 -20.92 1.67
CA GLU A 64 -28.03 -20.93 2.00
C GLU A 64 -27.26 -19.94 1.11
N TRP A 65 -26.24 -19.30 1.67
CA TRP A 65 -25.37 -18.36 0.95
C TRP A 65 -23.94 -18.39 1.49
N ILE A 66 -23.02 -17.82 0.73
CA ILE A 66 -21.66 -17.53 1.21
C ILE A 66 -21.68 -16.11 1.78
N SER A 67 -21.41 -15.95 3.06
CA SER A 67 -21.12 -14.63 3.64
C SER A 67 -19.65 -14.30 3.43
N ALA A 68 -19.39 -13.16 2.81
CA ALA A 68 -18.06 -12.59 2.60
C ALA A 68 -17.94 -11.31 3.43
N GLU A 69 -17.27 -11.39 4.58
CA GLU A 69 -17.22 -10.34 5.59
C GLU A 69 -15.78 -9.91 5.87
N GLY A 70 -15.50 -8.61 5.84
CA GLY A 70 -14.20 -8.02 6.18
C GLY A 70 -13.50 -7.31 5.02
N SER A 71 -12.26 -6.89 5.23
CA SER A 71 -11.48 -6.09 4.29
C SER A 71 -10.86 -6.95 3.17
N ILE A 72 -10.87 -6.44 1.94
CA ILE A 72 -10.27 -7.11 0.79
C ILE A 72 -8.75 -6.90 0.85
N GLU A 73 -8.00 -7.98 0.99
CA GLU A 73 -6.55 -7.98 0.99
C GLU A 73 -6.00 -8.77 -0.20
N ALA A 74 -4.69 -8.69 -0.44
CA ALA A 74 -4.03 -9.40 -1.54
C ALA A 74 -4.31 -10.93 -1.52
N GLY A 75 -4.55 -11.52 -0.35
CA GLY A 75 -4.85 -12.94 -0.19
C GLY A 75 -6.32 -13.33 -0.37
N THR A 76 -7.24 -12.37 -0.44
CA THR A 76 -8.70 -12.60 -0.47
C THR A 76 -9.14 -13.48 -1.66
N PRO A 77 -8.67 -13.26 -2.91
CA PRO A 77 -9.04 -14.12 -4.05
C PRO A 77 -8.70 -15.59 -3.85
N ALA A 78 -7.53 -15.87 -3.26
CA ALA A 78 -7.10 -17.24 -2.99
C ALA A 78 -7.97 -17.91 -1.92
N LEU A 79 -8.39 -17.16 -0.90
CA LEU A 79 -9.32 -17.65 0.12
C LEU A 79 -10.72 -17.91 -0.48
N PHE A 80 -11.22 -17.02 -1.31
CA PHE A 80 -12.50 -17.21 -1.98
C PHE A 80 -12.50 -18.44 -2.89
N LYS A 81 -11.46 -18.60 -3.73
CA LYS A 81 -11.29 -19.77 -4.59
C LYS A 81 -11.25 -21.09 -3.81
N ARG A 82 -10.57 -21.11 -2.65
CA ARG A 82 -10.55 -22.29 -1.76
C ARG A 82 -11.94 -22.62 -1.23
N THR A 83 -12.72 -21.60 -0.86
CA THR A 83 -14.10 -21.77 -0.39
C THR A 83 -15.00 -22.33 -1.49
N LEU A 84 -14.94 -21.78 -2.70
CA LEU A 84 -15.69 -22.29 -3.86
C LEU A 84 -15.31 -23.74 -4.20
N LYS A 85 -14.03 -24.10 -4.08
CA LYS A 85 -13.58 -25.49 -4.27
C LYS A 85 -14.15 -26.43 -3.20
N ALA A 86 -14.21 -25.98 -1.94
CA ALA A 86 -14.80 -26.76 -0.84
C ALA A 86 -16.31 -27.02 -1.02
N LEU A 87 -17.00 -26.14 -1.74
CA LEU A 87 -18.42 -26.31 -2.08
C LEU A 87 -18.70 -27.39 -3.14
N GLY A 88 -17.68 -27.94 -3.81
CA GLY A 88 -17.84 -29.07 -4.71
C GLY A 88 -18.80 -28.82 -5.88
N GLY A 89 -18.88 -27.56 -6.37
CA GLY A 89 -19.76 -27.18 -7.49
C GLY A 89 -21.17 -26.73 -7.08
N ARG A 90 -21.52 -26.76 -5.79
CA ARG A 90 -22.75 -26.13 -5.28
C ARG A 90 -22.70 -24.63 -5.57
N LYS A 91 -23.71 -24.11 -6.27
CA LYS A 91 -23.86 -22.69 -6.57
C LYS A 91 -24.69 -22.03 -5.47
N LEU A 92 -24.01 -21.34 -4.56
CA LEU A 92 -24.63 -20.52 -3.53
C LEU A 92 -24.50 -19.04 -3.90
N PRO A 93 -25.51 -18.19 -3.63
CA PRO A 93 -25.35 -16.75 -3.73
C PRO A 93 -24.25 -16.26 -2.78
N VAL A 94 -23.61 -15.15 -3.13
CA VAL A 94 -22.58 -14.50 -2.33
C VAL A 94 -23.12 -13.19 -1.82
N VAL A 95 -23.10 -13.00 -0.50
CA VAL A 95 -23.47 -11.75 0.17
C VAL A 95 -22.18 -11.12 0.69
N VAL A 96 -21.91 -9.88 0.28
CA VAL A 96 -20.67 -9.17 0.62
C VAL A 96 -20.98 -8.04 1.59
N ASP A 97 -20.35 -8.09 2.75
CA ASP A 97 -20.30 -7.00 3.73
C ASP A 97 -18.83 -6.62 3.94
N SER A 98 -18.37 -5.63 3.17
CA SER A 98 -16.96 -5.25 3.12
C SER A 98 -16.81 -3.73 3.11
N PRO A 99 -15.85 -3.19 3.91
CA PRO A 99 -15.45 -1.80 3.80
C PRO A 99 -14.58 -1.52 2.55
N GLY A 100 -14.29 -2.53 1.73
CA GLY A 100 -13.39 -2.44 0.58
C GLY A 100 -11.96 -2.87 0.92
N GLY A 101 -10.98 -2.32 0.19
CA GLY A 101 -9.56 -2.60 0.41
C GLY A 101 -8.73 -2.60 -0.87
N ASN A 102 -7.94 -3.65 -1.05
CA ASN A 102 -7.06 -3.83 -2.18
C ASN A 102 -7.87 -3.98 -3.48
N VAL A 103 -7.80 -2.98 -4.35
CA VAL A 103 -8.53 -2.92 -5.63
C VAL A 103 -8.07 -4.01 -6.59
N GLU A 104 -6.77 -4.26 -6.69
CA GLU A 104 -6.22 -5.31 -7.57
C GLU A 104 -6.70 -6.71 -7.17
N ALA A 105 -6.91 -6.92 -5.86
CA ALA A 105 -7.45 -8.17 -5.35
C ALA A 105 -8.98 -8.29 -5.50
N ALA A 106 -9.68 -7.22 -5.89
CA ALA A 106 -11.12 -7.23 -6.08
C ALA A 106 -11.55 -7.50 -7.54
N LEU A 107 -10.60 -7.44 -8.49
CA LEU A 107 -10.79 -7.68 -9.92
C LEU A 107 -10.66 -9.18 -10.27
#